data_AF-A0A662IPV0-F1
#
_entry.id   AF-A0A662IPV0-F1
#
_cell.length_a   1.000
_cell.length_b   1.000
_cell.length_c   1.000
_cell.angle_alpha   90.00
_cell.angle_beta   90.00
_cell.angle_gamma   90.00
#
_symmetry.space_group_name_H-M   'P 1'
#
loop_
_entity.id
_entity.type
_entity.pdbx_description
1 polymer ?
#
loop_
_entity_poly.entity_id
_entity_poly.type
_entity_poly.pdbx_seq_one_letter_code
_entity_poly.pdbx_strand_id
1 'polypeptide(L)'
;MSTVFKFLTLDDVDLKDKRVLVRVDINSPIGPNGEILDENRIKEASITLRELQDSKVVVMSHQGRPGKSDFVSLEKHAPILEKHVGRPVKFIDDLMGPAARNEISRLKNGDILLLENTRMYSEETIEAPIEECAKTFLVKKLSPLFDVFVNDAFPAAHRSQPSLVGFAYVLPSLAGRLVEKELKALNELIPKLKRPIIYILGGAKVGDRLEVIETLAKTGLVDKIVVGGLLAPVFLEAKGVKLSNNNVKKGKEFGGYVERARKLLQWREDIFLLPVDVAIDKDGERVECSVNSIPQDYRIKDVGLETAEIIASEVLRAGSIIANGPLGVFEEEAFARSTMEVLKAVAKSNAITIISGGHLTTALRKLGVEDKVTYTSTAGGALLHLLAGKRLPIVEALEIGKINAEKLKLTK
;
A
#
# COMPACT_ATOMS: atom_id res chain seq x y z
N MET A 1 -16.53 13.88 4.55
CA MET A 1 -15.47 13.70 3.54
C MET A 1 -16.12 13.79 2.16
N SER A 2 -16.07 14.94 1.49
CA SER A 2 -16.55 15.06 0.11
C SER A 2 -15.36 15.28 -0.81
N THR A 3 -14.65 14.19 -1.12
CA THR A 3 -13.55 14.26 -2.09
C THR A 3 -13.96 13.45 -3.29
N VAL A 4 -14.25 14.14 -4.39
CA VAL A 4 -14.39 13.53 -5.71
C VAL A 4 -13.04 13.74 -6.41
N PHE A 5 -12.26 12.67 -6.52
CA PHE A 5 -11.00 12.69 -7.27
C PHE A 5 -11.28 12.88 -8.75
N LYS A 6 -10.64 13.87 -9.38
CA LYS A 6 -10.79 14.14 -10.82
C LYS A 6 -9.53 13.73 -11.56
N PHE A 7 -9.60 12.65 -12.32
CA PHE A 7 -8.47 12.14 -13.09
C PHE A 7 -8.94 11.71 -14.49
N LEU A 8 -7.99 11.58 -15.41
CA LEU A 8 -8.20 10.94 -16.71
C LEU A 8 -7.79 9.47 -16.62
N THR A 9 -8.33 8.66 -17.50
CA THR A 9 -8.10 7.22 -17.65
C THR A 9 -7.58 6.93 -19.05
N LEU A 10 -7.24 5.67 -19.32
CA LEU A 10 -6.86 5.24 -20.67
C LEU A 10 -7.98 5.47 -21.71
N ASP A 11 -9.24 5.49 -21.29
CA ASP A 11 -10.38 5.64 -22.19
C ASP A 11 -10.51 7.07 -22.73
N ASP A 12 -10.04 8.06 -21.96
CA ASP A 12 -10.20 9.48 -22.25
C ASP A 12 -9.26 10.02 -23.33
N VAL A 13 -8.21 9.28 -23.69
CA VAL A 13 -7.15 9.72 -24.63
C VAL A 13 -6.92 8.67 -25.72
N ASP A 14 -6.62 9.11 -26.95
CA ASP A 14 -6.14 8.21 -27.99
C ASP A 14 -4.63 7.98 -27.85
N LEU A 15 -4.27 6.75 -27.52
CA LEU A 15 -2.89 6.33 -27.23
C LEU A 15 -2.22 5.65 -28.41
N LYS A 16 -2.91 5.52 -29.55
CA LYS A 16 -2.34 4.95 -30.77
C LYS A 16 -1.13 5.76 -31.23
N ASP A 17 -0.05 5.07 -31.62
CA ASP A 17 1.22 5.62 -32.08
C ASP A 17 2.03 6.43 -31.06
N LYS A 18 1.48 6.69 -29.86
CA LYS A 18 2.09 7.49 -28.79
C LYS A 18 3.21 6.73 -28.07
N ARG A 19 4.24 7.47 -27.62
CA ARG A 19 5.19 6.99 -26.62
C ARG A 19 4.62 7.23 -25.23
N VAL A 20 4.33 6.14 -24.52
CA VAL A 20 3.67 6.15 -23.21
C VAL A 20 4.65 5.70 -22.13
N LEU A 21 4.91 6.57 -21.16
CA LEU A 21 5.66 6.23 -19.97
C LEU A 21 4.70 5.72 -18.91
N VAL A 22 4.88 4.48 -18.44
CA VAL A 22 3.98 3.83 -17.47
C VAL A 22 4.73 3.58 -16.17
N ARG A 23 4.25 4.14 -15.08
CA ARG A 23 4.75 3.84 -13.73
C ARG A 23 3.86 2.80 -13.07
N VAL A 24 4.38 1.60 -12.86
CA VAL A 24 3.65 0.47 -12.22
C VAL A 24 4.28 0.11 -10.89
N ASP A 25 3.55 -0.54 -9.97
CA ASP A 25 4.15 -1.16 -8.78
C ASP A 25 4.31 -2.66 -8.99
N ILE A 26 5.53 -3.10 -9.30
CA ILE A 26 5.92 -4.53 -9.38
C ILE A 26 6.86 -4.94 -8.24
N ASN A 27 6.92 -4.15 -7.16
CA ASN A 27 7.77 -4.44 -6.01
C ASN A 27 7.26 -5.68 -5.27
N SER A 28 8.02 -6.76 -5.31
CA SER A 28 7.58 -8.09 -4.88
C SER A 28 8.51 -8.65 -3.79
N PRO A 29 8.03 -9.56 -2.92
CA PRO A 29 8.89 -10.26 -1.99
C PRO A 29 9.95 -11.08 -2.74
N ILE A 30 11.19 -10.98 -2.30
CA ILE A 30 12.35 -11.63 -2.91
C ILE A 30 12.85 -12.73 -1.99
N GLY A 31 13.03 -13.92 -2.54
CA GLY A 31 13.57 -15.07 -1.82
C GLY A 31 15.09 -15.01 -1.67
N PRO A 32 15.68 -15.92 -0.88
CA PRO A 32 17.11 -15.91 -0.59
C PRO A 32 18.02 -16.00 -1.82
N ASN A 33 17.54 -16.58 -2.93
CA ASN A 33 18.29 -16.72 -4.18
C ASN A 33 17.94 -15.62 -5.20
N GLY A 34 17.23 -14.58 -4.76
CA GLY A 34 16.81 -13.46 -5.58
C GLY A 34 15.62 -13.78 -6.49
N GLU A 35 14.89 -14.86 -6.26
CA GLU A 35 13.65 -15.21 -6.96
C GLU A 35 12.46 -14.38 -6.47
N ILE A 36 11.51 -14.09 -7.36
CA ILE A 36 10.27 -13.41 -6.99
C ILE A 36 9.30 -14.44 -6.42
N LEU A 37 8.86 -14.23 -5.17
CA LEU A 37 8.00 -15.18 -4.45
C LEU A 37 6.50 -14.95 -4.67
N ASP A 38 6.11 -13.75 -5.10
CA ASP A 38 4.72 -13.38 -5.39
C ASP A 38 4.64 -12.53 -6.65
N GLU A 39 3.95 -13.04 -7.68
CA GLU A 39 3.77 -12.38 -8.97
C GLU A 39 2.51 -11.49 -9.03
N ASN A 40 1.69 -11.41 -7.97
CA ASN A 40 0.36 -10.76 -8.02
C ASN A 40 0.42 -9.31 -8.50
N ARG A 41 1.41 -8.54 -8.04
CA ARG A 41 1.60 -7.13 -8.45
C ARG A 41 2.01 -7.00 -9.92
N ILE A 42 2.83 -7.93 -10.40
CA ILE A 42 3.23 -8.01 -11.81
C ILE A 42 2.02 -8.33 -12.68
N LYS A 43 1.17 -9.25 -12.23
CA LYS A 43 -0.10 -9.58 -12.88
C LYS A 43 -1.09 -8.40 -12.90
N GLU A 44 -1.21 -7.65 -11.81
CA GLU A 44 -2.06 -6.45 -11.77
C GLU A 44 -1.57 -5.38 -12.76
N ALA A 45 -0.26 -5.09 -12.77
CA ALA A 45 0.35 -4.16 -13.70
C ALA A 45 0.15 -4.56 -15.18
N SER A 46 0.12 -5.87 -15.47
CA SER A 46 -0.03 -6.36 -16.85
C SER A 46 -1.40 -6.01 -17.47
N ILE A 47 -2.43 -5.72 -16.65
CA ILE A 47 -3.76 -5.33 -17.14
C ILE A 47 -3.67 -4.02 -17.92
N THR A 48 -3.10 -2.98 -17.33
CA THR A 48 -2.86 -1.69 -17.98
C THR A 48 -1.98 -1.85 -19.21
N LEU A 49 -0.89 -2.61 -19.10
CA LEU A 49 0.06 -2.77 -20.20
C LEU A 49 -0.55 -3.51 -21.39
N ARG A 50 -1.47 -4.46 -21.20
CA ARG A 50 -2.16 -5.18 -22.28
C ARG A 50 -3.00 -4.25 -23.17
N GLU A 51 -3.56 -3.19 -22.63
CA GLU A 51 -4.37 -2.24 -23.41
C GLU A 51 -3.53 -1.28 -24.26
N LEU A 52 -2.23 -1.15 -23.97
CA LEU A 52 -1.28 -0.29 -24.70
C LEU A 52 -0.60 -1.03 -25.87
N GLN A 53 -1.35 -1.84 -26.62
CA GLN A 53 -0.81 -2.61 -27.76
C GLN A 53 -0.49 -1.76 -28.99
N ASP A 54 -1.17 -0.64 -29.16
CA ASP A 54 -0.96 0.28 -30.28
C ASP A 54 -0.01 1.44 -29.94
N SER A 55 0.64 1.38 -28.77
CA SER A 55 1.56 2.39 -28.24
C SER A 55 2.99 1.87 -28.15
N LYS A 56 3.95 2.78 -28.00
CA LYS A 56 5.36 2.48 -27.69
C LYS A 56 5.54 2.65 -26.18
N VAL A 57 5.69 1.55 -25.44
CA VAL A 57 5.54 1.56 -23.98
C VAL A 57 6.91 1.49 -23.29
N VAL A 58 7.11 2.37 -22.32
CA VAL A 58 8.26 2.32 -21.41
C VAL A 58 7.76 2.20 -19.99
N VAL A 59 8.23 1.21 -19.25
CA VAL A 59 7.77 0.86 -17.91
C VAL A 59 8.83 1.25 -16.89
N MET A 60 8.42 1.95 -15.85
CA MET A 60 9.21 2.23 -14.65
C MET A 60 8.60 1.52 -13.45
N SER A 61 9.46 1.00 -12.57
CA SER A 61 9.09 0.56 -11.24
C SER A 61 10.28 0.63 -10.29
N HIS A 62 10.01 0.37 -9.01
CA HIS A 62 11.02 0.11 -8.00
C HIS A 62 10.94 -1.33 -7.51
N GLN A 63 12.02 -1.78 -6.86
CA GLN A 63 12.08 -3.02 -6.09
C GLN A 63 12.93 -2.80 -4.82
N GLY A 64 12.41 -3.16 -3.66
CA GLY A 64 13.09 -3.02 -2.36
C GLY A 64 13.50 -1.58 -2.00
N ARG A 65 14.48 -1.45 -1.11
CA ARG A 65 15.12 -0.18 -0.73
C ARG A 65 16.62 -0.36 -0.52
N PRO A 66 17.46 0.63 -0.86
CA PRO A 66 18.91 0.54 -0.64
C PRO A 66 19.27 0.03 0.76
N GLY A 67 20.19 -0.95 0.80
CA GLY A 67 20.63 -1.61 2.04
C GLY A 67 19.71 -2.72 2.57
N LYS A 68 18.64 -3.08 1.84
CA LYS A 68 17.77 -4.23 2.15
C LYS A 68 18.06 -5.39 1.20
N SER A 69 17.81 -6.61 1.67
CA SER A 69 18.04 -7.84 0.90
C SER A 69 17.12 -7.98 -0.32
N ASP A 70 15.98 -7.28 -0.32
CA ASP A 70 15.02 -7.26 -1.41
C ASP A 70 15.27 -6.15 -2.44
N PHE A 71 16.38 -5.41 -2.31
CA PHE A 71 16.79 -4.36 -3.25
C PHE A 71 17.65 -4.93 -4.37
N VAL A 72 16.98 -5.26 -5.46
CA VAL A 72 17.57 -5.95 -6.61
C VAL A 72 17.20 -5.26 -7.92
N SER A 73 17.89 -5.64 -9.00
CA SER A 73 17.55 -5.26 -10.38
C SER A 73 16.15 -5.74 -10.78
N LEU A 74 15.54 -5.04 -11.76
CA LEU A 74 14.28 -5.46 -12.39
C LEU A 74 14.46 -6.48 -13.52
N GLU A 75 15.68 -6.94 -13.79
CA GLU A 75 15.98 -7.94 -14.83
C GLU A 75 15.10 -9.20 -14.71
N LYS A 76 14.96 -9.74 -13.48
CA LYS A 76 14.12 -10.92 -13.22
C LYS A 76 12.63 -10.64 -13.30
N HIS A 77 12.20 -9.38 -13.23
CA HIS A 77 10.79 -9.01 -13.36
C HIS A 77 10.35 -8.98 -14.82
N ALA A 78 11.25 -8.65 -15.75
CA ALA A 78 10.93 -8.57 -17.18
C ALA A 78 10.32 -9.87 -17.76
N PRO A 79 10.92 -11.07 -17.60
CA PRO A 79 10.33 -12.29 -18.14
C PRO A 79 8.98 -12.66 -17.50
N ILE A 80 8.78 -12.31 -16.22
CA ILE A 80 7.50 -12.53 -15.53
C ILE A 80 6.44 -11.54 -16.05
N LEU A 81 6.83 -10.28 -16.28
CA LEU A 81 5.95 -9.28 -16.87
C LEU A 81 5.57 -9.67 -18.31
N GLU A 82 6.52 -10.13 -19.11
CA GLU A 82 6.28 -10.68 -20.46
C GLU A 82 5.25 -11.80 -20.45
N LYS A 83 5.41 -12.78 -19.56
CA LYS A 83 4.45 -13.88 -19.34
C LYS A 83 3.03 -13.36 -19.06
N HIS A 84 2.88 -12.37 -18.18
CA HIS A 84 1.55 -11.86 -17.79
C HIS A 84 0.94 -10.87 -18.78
N VAL A 85 1.76 -10.14 -19.54
CA VAL A 85 1.28 -9.25 -20.61
C VAL A 85 0.95 -10.07 -21.88
N GLY A 86 1.65 -11.17 -22.12
CA GLY A 86 1.49 -11.99 -23.32
C GLY A 86 2.20 -11.43 -24.55
N ARG A 87 3.21 -10.58 -24.36
CA ARG A 87 4.03 -10.00 -25.44
C ARG A 87 5.46 -9.72 -24.95
N PRO A 88 6.46 -9.64 -25.86
CA PRO A 88 7.85 -9.41 -25.47
C PRO A 88 8.06 -8.18 -24.60
N VAL A 89 8.82 -8.32 -23.52
CA VAL A 89 9.25 -7.22 -22.65
C VAL A 89 10.77 -7.17 -22.65
N LYS A 90 11.34 -6.13 -23.24
CA LYS A 90 12.79 -5.92 -23.22
C LYS A 90 13.19 -5.23 -21.92
N PHE A 91 14.15 -5.79 -21.19
CA PHE A 91 14.81 -5.12 -20.07
C PHE A 91 16.01 -4.30 -20.56
N ILE A 92 16.28 -3.18 -19.88
CA ILE A 92 17.52 -2.42 -20.04
C ILE A 92 18.07 -2.01 -18.68
N ASP A 93 19.36 -2.31 -18.45
CA ASP A 93 20.13 -1.89 -17.28
C ASP A 93 20.55 -0.41 -17.41
N ASP A 94 19.54 0.46 -17.56
CA ASP A 94 19.65 1.90 -17.54
C ASP A 94 18.28 2.51 -17.27
N LEU A 95 18.23 3.62 -16.54
CA LEU A 95 17.00 4.33 -16.23
C LEU A 95 16.81 5.57 -17.11
N MET A 96 17.86 6.35 -17.32
CA MET A 96 17.77 7.65 -18.03
C MET A 96 19.07 8.06 -18.75
N GLY A 97 20.07 7.19 -18.74
CA GLY A 97 21.32 7.37 -19.45
C GLY A 97 21.16 7.23 -20.97
N PRO A 98 22.29 7.30 -21.69
CA PRO A 98 22.28 7.20 -23.14
C PRO A 98 21.69 5.88 -23.66
N ALA A 99 21.90 4.76 -22.96
CA ALA A 99 21.43 3.45 -23.40
C ALA A 99 19.91 3.38 -23.36
N ALA A 100 19.29 3.78 -22.24
CA ALA A 100 17.83 3.88 -22.11
C ALA A 100 17.24 4.79 -23.19
N ARG A 101 17.76 6.02 -23.34
CA ARG A 101 17.20 6.98 -24.31
C ARG A 101 17.30 6.52 -25.76
N ASN A 102 18.42 5.88 -26.12
CA ASN A 102 18.60 5.32 -27.46
C ASN A 102 17.60 4.19 -27.73
N GLU A 103 17.38 3.31 -26.77
CA GLU A 103 16.39 2.24 -26.90
C GLU A 103 14.96 2.79 -27.02
N ILE A 104 14.59 3.76 -26.16
CA ILE A 104 13.28 4.43 -26.19
C ILE A 104 12.99 5.03 -27.58
N SER A 105 13.98 5.65 -28.22
CA SER A 105 13.83 6.26 -29.55
C SER A 105 13.55 5.26 -30.68
N ARG A 106 13.88 3.97 -30.48
CA ARG A 106 13.76 2.91 -31.48
C ARG A 106 12.48 2.09 -31.34
N LEU A 107 11.70 2.33 -30.28
CA LEU A 107 10.47 1.59 -30.01
C LEU A 107 9.45 1.77 -31.14
N LYS A 108 8.83 0.66 -31.50
CA LYS A 108 7.68 0.57 -32.40
C LYS A 108 6.41 0.33 -31.58
N ASN A 109 5.26 0.48 -32.22
CA ASN A 109 3.99 0.18 -31.56
C ASN A 109 3.96 -1.30 -31.14
N GLY A 110 3.48 -1.54 -29.93
CA GLY A 110 3.44 -2.86 -29.31
C GLY A 110 4.67 -3.18 -28.47
N ASP A 111 5.81 -2.53 -28.71
CA ASP A 111 7.04 -2.76 -27.94
C ASP A 111 6.87 -2.29 -26.49
N ILE A 112 7.43 -3.08 -25.57
CA ILE A 112 7.52 -2.75 -24.15
C ILE A 112 8.98 -2.79 -23.72
N LEU A 113 9.46 -1.68 -23.16
CA LEU A 113 10.78 -1.55 -22.53
C LEU A 113 10.62 -1.38 -21.02
N LEU A 114 11.16 -2.30 -20.23
CA LEU A 114 11.29 -2.16 -18.77
C LEU A 114 12.65 -1.54 -18.45
N LEU A 115 12.62 -0.37 -17.80
CA LEU A 115 13.81 0.29 -17.28
C LEU A 115 14.27 -0.35 -15.97
N GLU A 116 15.52 -0.06 -15.58
CA GLU A 116 16.05 -0.50 -14.29
C GLU A 116 15.30 0.11 -13.08
N ASN A 117 15.45 -0.50 -11.91
CA ASN A 117 14.89 -0.13 -10.63
C ASN A 117 15.11 1.35 -10.33
N THR A 118 14.01 2.13 -10.26
CA THR A 118 14.07 3.59 -10.06
C THR A 118 14.83 3.96 -8.79
N ARG A 119 14.78 3.13 -7.75
CA ARG A 119 15.46 3.39 -6.46
C ARG A 119 16.97 3.15 -6.48
N MET A 120 17.53 2.65 -7.57
CA MET A 120 18.98 2.69 -7.79
C MET A 120 19.49 4.10 -8.05
N TYR A 121 18.60 5.04 -8.37
CA TYR A 121 18.93 6.44 -8.52
C TYR A 121 18.58 7.23 -7.25
N SER A 122 19.52 8.06 -6.78
CA SER A 122 19.40 8.73 -5.48
C SER A 122 18.18 9.65 -5.39
N GLU A 123 17.88 10.41 -6.45
CA GLU A 123 16.75 11.35 -6.47
C GLU A 123 15.41 10.63 -6.20
N GLU A 124 15.23 9.38 -6.65
CA GLU A 124 13.99 8.63 -6.47
C GLU A 124 13.67 8.38 -4.98
N THR A 125 14.69 8.31 -4.13
CA THR A 125 14.52 8.03 -2.70
C THR A 125 14.14 9.26 -1.87
N ILE A 126 14.19 10.46 -2.48
CA ILE A 126 13.86 11.72 -1.83
C ILE A 126 12.37 12.01 -2.02
N GLU A 127 11.66 12.28 -0.92
CA GLU A 127 10.29 12.80 -0.97
C GLU A 127 10.30 14.33 -0.99
N ALA A 128 9.67 14.93 -1.99
CA ALA A 128 9.65 16.38 -2.19
C ALA A 128 8.30 16.83 -2.77
N PRO A 129 7.97 18.13 -2.74
CA PRO A 129 6.82 18.67 -3.47
C PRO A 129 6.85 18.29 -4.95
N ILE A 130 5.68 18.16 -5.58
CA ILE A 130 5.53 17.67 -6.96
C ILE A 130 6.35 18.53 -7.94
N GLU A 131 6.38 19.85 -7.73
CA GLU A 131 7.13 20.82 -8.52
C GLU A 131 8.66 20.63 -8.42
N GLU A 132 9.14 20.14 -7.28
CA GLU A 132 10.55 19.83 -7.07
C GLU A 132 10.92 18.47 -7.68
N CYS A 133 10.05 17.46 -7.49
CA CYS A 133 10.16 16.17 -8.17
C CYS A 133 10.24 16.35 -9.70
N ALA A 134 9.50 17.30 -10.28
CA ALA A 134 9.54 17.60 -11.71
C ALA A 134 10.88 18.17 -12.19
N LYS A 135 11.72 18.71 -11.29
CA LYS A 135 13.02 19.33 -11.62
C LYS A 135 14.20 18.35 -11.60
N THR A 136 13.96 17.11 -11.17
CA THR A 136 14.96 16.04 -11.08
C THR A 136 15.56 15.70 -12.45
N PHE A 137 16.78 15.16 -12.45
CA PHE A 137 17.41 14.67 -13.67
C PHE A 137 16.58 13.56 -14.32
N LEU A 138 15.99 12.67 -13.51
CA LEU A 138 15.09 11.61 -14.00
C LEU A 138 13.98 12.18 -14.88
N VAL A 139 13.22 13.14 -14.35
CA VAL A 139 12.09 13.72 -15.06
C VAL A 139 12.54 14.56 -16.26
N LYS A 140 13.56 15.43 -16.08
CA LYS A 140 14.05 16.30 -17.17
C LYS A 140 14.63 15.53 -18.35
N LYS A 141 15.30 14.40 -18.11
CA LYS A 141 15.94 13.61 -19.18
C LYS A 141 14.98 12.70 -19.92
N LEU A 142 13.92 12.23 -19.26
CA LEU A 142 12.97 11.30 -19.84
C LEU A 142 11.74 11.98 -20.42
N SER A 143 11.16 12.99 -19.75
CA SER A 143 9.89 13.59 -20.17
C SER A 143 9.84 14.07 -21.63
N PRO A 144 10.90 14.63 -22.25
CA PRO A 144 10.84 15.05 -23.65
C PRO A 144 10.69 13.90 -24.66
N LEU A 145 10.86 12.65 -24.22
CA LEU A 145 10.75 11.46 -25.06
C LEU A 145 9.32 10.90 -25.14
N PHE A 146 8.42 11.38 -24.28
CA PHE A 146 7.08 10.81 -24.09
C PHE A 146 5.98 11.79 -24.42
N ASP A 147 4.85 11.26 -24.90
CA ASP A 147 3.65 12.03 -25.18
C ASP A 147 2.71 12.06 -23.96
N VAL A 148 2.64 10.94 -23.23
CA VAL A 148 1.70 10.71 -22.12
C VAL A 148 2.37 9.93 -21.00
N PHE A 149 2.04 10.26 -19.76
CA PHE A 149 2.39 9.51 -18.56
C PHE A 149 1.18 8.73 -18.02
N VAL A 150 1.33 7.44 -17.75
CA VAL A 150 0.32 6.62 -17.10
C VAL A 150 0.84 6.22 -15.73
N ASN A 151 0.12 6.60 -14.68
CA ASN A 151 0.46 6.21 -13.33
C ASN A 151 -0.48 5.10 -12.84
N ASP A 152 0.10 3.92 -12.61
CA ASP A 152 -0.60 2.72 -12.18
C ASP A 152 0.01 2.13 -10.89
N ALA A 153 0.75 2.95 -10.11
CA ALA A 153 1.46 2.51 -8.91
C ALA A 153 0.70 2.83 -7.62
N PHE A 154 -0.57 2.41 -7.52
CA PHE A 154 -1.42 2.74 -6.36
C PHE A 154 -0.85 2.33 -4.99
N PRO A 155 -0.18 1.18 -4.81
CA PRO A 155 0.39 0.82 -3.50
C PRO A 155 1.47 1.81 -3.01
N ALA A 156 2.10 2.56 -3.91
CA ALA A 156 3.06 3.61 -3.61
C ALA A 156 2.43 5.03 -3.59
N ALA A 157 1.10 5.17 -3.74
CA ALA A 157 0.43 6.46 -3.93
C ALA A 157 0.53 7.46 -2.79
N HIS A 158 0.93 7.03 -1.60
CA HIS A 158 1.14 7.87 -0.42
C HIS A 158 2.51 8.57 -0.41
N ARG A 159 3.39 8.27 -1.37
CA ARG A 159 4.76 8.81 -1.45
C ARG A 159 4.87 9.87 -2.53
N SER A 160 5.66 10.89 -2.26
CA SER A 160 5.95 11.96 -3.22
C SER A 160 7.33 11.79 -3.84
N GLN A 161 7.51 10.77 -4.68
CA GLN A 161 8.79 10.43 -5.32
C GLN A 161 8.81 10.85 -6.81
N PRO A 162 9.98 11.20 -7.39
CA PRO A 162 10.12 11.66 -8.76
C PRO A 162 9.39 10.82 -9.81
N SER A 163 9.59 9.50 -9.84
CA SER A 163 8.93 8.63 -10.82
C SER A 163 7.42 8.49 -10.62
N LEU A 164 6.91 8.80 -9.42
CA LEU A 164 5.49 8.72 -9.07
C LEU A 164 4.75 10.02 -9.40
N VAL A 165 5.32 11.18 -9.09
CA VAL A 165 4.58 12.45 -9.18
C VAL A 165 5.20 13.45 -10.15
N GLY A 166 6.51 13.39 -10.39
CA GLY A 166 7.22 14.44 -11.12
C GLY A 166 6.85 14.53 -12.60
N PHE A 167 6.62 13.39 -13.25
CA PHE A 167 6.20 13.37 -14.66
C PHE A 167 4.81 13.98 -14.86
N ALA A 168 3.91 13.85 -13.89
CA ALA A 168 2.55 14.36 -14.06
C ALA A 168 2.46 15.89 -14.05
N TYR A 169 3.48 16.53 -13.46
CA TYR A 169 3.61 17.98 -13.50
C TYR A 169 3.92 18.51 -14.91
N VAL A 170 4.62 17.73 -15.72
CA VAL A 170 5.15 18.19 -17.04
C VAL A 170 4.52 17.47 -18.24
N LEU A 171 3.80 16.37 -18.03
CA LEU A 171 3.14 15.60 -19.07
C LEU A 171 1.63 15.47 -18.80
N PRO A 172 0.81 15.33 -19.85
CA PRO A 172 -0.53 14.73 -19.76
C PRO A 172 -0.45 13.43 -18.98
N SER A 173 -1.32 13.27 -17.97
CA SER A 173 -1.27 12.07 -17.13
C SER A 173 -2.61 11.39 -16.94
N LEU A 174 -2.56 10.07 -16.99
CA LEU A 174 -3.71 9.17 -16.87
C LEU A 174 -3.51 8.22 -15.70
N ALA A 175 -4.59 7.84 -15.05
CA ALA A 175 -4.63 6.67 -14.18
C ALA A 175 -4.57 5.41 -15.04
N GLY A 176 -3.66 4.49 -14.69
CA GLY A 176 -3.76 3.11 -15.16
C GLY A 176 -4.92 2.38 -14.49
N ARG A 177 -5.20 1.14 -14.92
CA ARG A 177 -6.38 0.38 -14.49
C ARG A 177 -6.40 0.04 -13.00
N LEU A 178 -5.25 -0.20 -12.36
CA LEU A 178 -5.20 -0.43 -10.92
C LEU A 178 -5.53 0.87 -10.16
N VAL A 179 -4.89 1.98 -10.52
CA VAL A 179 -5.17 3.28 -9.87
C VAL A 179 -6.60 3.73 -10.13
N GLU A 180 -7.10 3.57 -11.36
CA GLU A 180 -8.48 3.87 -11.73
C GLU A 180 -9.48 3.09 -10.88
N LYS A 181 -9.32 1.76 -10.81
CA LYS A 181 -10.18 0.88 -10.00
C LYS A 181 -10.26 1.38 -8.56
N GLU A 182 -9.11 1.65 -7.97
CA GLU A 182 -8.99 2.04 -6.56
C GLU A 182 -9.61 3.42 -6.31
N LEU A 183 -9.31 4.42 -7.14
CA LEU A 183 -9.87 5.76 -6.99
C LEU A 183 -11.36 5.81 -7.28
N LYS A 184 -11.88 5.04 -8.25
CA LYS A 184 -13.33 4.93 -8.51
C LYS A 184 -14.05 4.31 -7.32
N ALA A 185 -13.55 3.20 -6.78
CA ALA A 185 -14.13 2.57 -5.60
C ALA A 185 -14.14 3.52 -4.40
N LEU A 186 -13.05 4.26 -4.18
CA LEU A 186 -12.95 5.20 -3.06
C LEU A 186 -13.86 6.42 -3.22
N ASN A 187 -13.99 6.97 -4.43
CA ASN A 187 -14.97 8.02 -4.75
C ASN A 187 -16.40 7.59 -4.42
N GLU A 188 -16.73 6.31 -4.60
CA GLU A 188 -18.04 5.77 -4.29
C GLU A 188 -18.23 5.49 -2.79
N LEU A 189 -17.23 4.90 -2.14
CA LEU A 189 -17.35 4.37 -0.77
C LEU A 189 -17.20 5.46 0.30
N ILE A 190 -16.26 6.39 0.15
CA ILE A 190 -15.96 7.42 1.17
C ILE A 190 -17.20 8.22 1.57
N PRO A 191 -18.04 8.72 0.63
CA PRO A 191 -19.25 9.47 0.98
C PRO A 191 -20.32 8.63 1.69
N LYS A 192 -20.28 7.30 1.55
CA LYS A 192 -21.26 6.37 2.12
C LYS A 192 -20.89 5.89 3.52
N LEU A 193 -19.66 6.10 3.99
CA LEU A 193 -19.20 5.64 5.31
C LEU A 193 -20.11 6.14 6.44
N LYS A 194 -20.45 5.25 7.37
CA LYS A 194 -21.38 5.49 8.48
C LYS A 194 -20.69 5.26 9.82
N ARG A 195 -20.99 6.10 10.80
CA ARG A 195 -20.56 5.89 12.19
C ARG A 195 -21.38 4.75 12.85
N PRO A 196 -20.81 4.04 13.83
CA PRO A 196 -19.42 4.12 14.28
C PRO A 196 -18.44 3.60 13.21
N ILE A 197 -17.36 4.34 12.96
CA ILE A 197 -16.26 3.97 12.07
C ILE A 197 -15.16 3.33 12.90
N ILE A 198 -14.89 2.06 12.64
CA ILE A 198 -13.85 1.29 13.32
C ILE A 198 -12.68 1.04 12.36
N TYR A 199 -11.48 1.38 12.80
CA TYR A 199 -10.23 1.00 12.13
C TYR A 199 -9.58 -0.18 12.86
N ILE A 200 -9.33 -1.27 12.14
CA ILE A 200 -8.61 -2.44 12.66
C ILE A 200 -7.22 -2.45 12.06
N LEU A 201 -6.22 -2.10 12.87
CA LEU A 201 -4.84 -1.90 12.42
C LEU A 201 -3.91 -2.92 13.05
N GLY A 202 -3.33 -3.77 12.21
CA GLY A 202 -2.37 -4.80 12.60
C GLY A 202 -1.18 -4.91 11.66
N GLY A 203 -0.58 -6.11 11.63
CA GLY A 203 0.59 -6.44 10.83
C GLY A 203 1.91 -5.90 11.41
N ALA A 204 2.95 -5.91 10.56
CA ALA A 204 4.32 -5.64 10.99
C ALA A 204 4.82 -4.20 10.72
N LYS A 205 4.07 -3.40 9.95
CA LYS A 205 4.51 -2.06 9.51
C LYS A 205 4.15 -0.97 10.51
N VAL A 206 4.78 -0.99 11.69
CA VAL A 206 4.46 -0.09 12.82
C VAL A 206 4.53 1.39 12.44
N GLY A 207 5.63 1.83 11.81
CA GLY A 207 5.83 3.24 11.43
C GLY A 207 4.72 3.79 10.54
N ASP A 208 4.44 3.10 9.42
CA ASP A 208 3.37 3.47 8.48
C ASP A 208 2.00 3.54 9.17
N ARG A 209 1.73 2.64 10.13
CA ARG A 209 0.44 2.59 10.85
C ARG A 209 0.32 3.70 11.89
N LEU A 210 1.40 4.06 12.57
CA LEU A 210 1.39 5.18 13.51
C LEU A 210 1.07 6.50 12.81
N GLU A 211 1.59 6.72 11.60
CA GLU A 211 1.25 7.93 10.81
C GLU A 211 -0.24 7.98 10.44
N VAL A 212 -0.83 6.83 10.09
CA VAL A 212 -2.28 6.73 9.84
C VAL A 212 -3.06 7.03 11.13
N ILE A 213 -2.68 6.43 12.26
CA ILE A 213 -3.32 6.65 13.56
C ILE A 213 -3.26 8.13 13.97
N GLU A 214 -2.10 8.77 13.83
CA GLU A 214 -1.94 10.20 14.11
C GLU A 214 -2.86 11.06 13.23
N THR A 215 -3.01 10.70 11.96
CA THR A 215 -3.91 11.39 11.04
C THR A 215 -5.38 11.18 11.44
N LEU A 216 -5.78 9.96 11.78
CA LEU A 216 -7.14 9.65 12.26
C LEU A 216 -7.49 10.38 13.55
N ALA A 217 -6.57 10.40 14.52
CA ALA A 217 -6.74 11.10 15.78
C ALA A 217 -6.90 12.63 15.57
N LYS A 218 -6.12 13.21 14.64
CA LYS A 218 -6.20 14.63 14.26
C LYS A 218 -7.47 15.02 13.52
N THR A 219 -7.90 14.18 12.57
CA THR A 219 -9.05 14.50 11.71
C THR A 219 -10.39 14.18 12.37
N GLY A 220 -10.40 13.34 13.41
CA GLY A 220 -11.62 12.93 14.10
C GLY A 220 -12.53 12.02 13.26
N LEU A 221 -11.99 11.44 12.18
CA LEU A 221 -12.73 10.60 11.22
C LEU A 221 -12.98 9.17 11.71
N VAL A 222 -12.59 8.85 12.94
CA VAL A 222 -12.69 7.52 13.54
C VAL A 222 -13.43 7.58 14.87
N ASP A 223 -14.14 6.51 15.20
CA ASP A 223 -14.76 6.30 16.52
C ASP A 223 -13.93 5.34 17.38
N LYS A 224 -13.41 4.26 16.77
CA LYS A 224 -12.52 3.30 17.44
C LYS A 224 -11.35 2.85 16.56
N ILE A 225 -10.18 2.70 17.17
CA ILE A 225 -8.96 2.15 16.59
C ILE A 225 -8.57 0.90 17.38
N VAL A 226 -8.71 -0.26 16.76
CA VAL A 226 -8.18 -1.53 17.27
C VAL A 226 -6.71 -1.63 16.89
N VAL A 227 -5.86 -1.96 17.87
CA VAL A 227 -4.42 -2.18 17.65
C VAL A 227 -4.06 -3.65 17.84
N GLY A 228 -3.49 -4.26 16.80
CA GLY A 228 -3.03 -5.65 16.81
C GLY A 228 -1.64 -5.78 16.18
N GLY A 229 -1.19 -7.02 15.94
CA GLY A 229 0.11 -7.30 15.35
C GLY A 229 1.25 -6.65 16.13
N LEU A 230 2.23 -6.05 15.44
CA LEU A 230 3.34 -5.36 16.10
C LEU A 230 2.97 -3.98 16.70
N LEU A 231 1.76 -3.45 16.44
CA LEU A 231 1.29 -2.24 17.14
C LEU A 231 0.89 -2.55 18.58
N ALA A 232 0.32 -3.73 18.84
CA ALA A 232 -0.08 -4.13 20.18
C ALA A 232 1.05 -3.97 21.22
N PRO A 233 2.25 -4.57 21.07
CA PRO A 233 3.32 -4.40 22.04
C PRO A 233 3.78 -2.94 22.20
N VAL A 234 3.77 -2.14 21.13
CA VAL A 234 4.12 -0.70 21.18
C VAL A 234 3.14 0.05 22.09
N PHE A 235 1.84 -0.15 21.90
CA PHE A 235 0.81 0.54 22.66
C PHE A 235 0.70 0.02 24.10
N LEU A 236 0.91 -1.28 24.33
CA LEU A 236 0.97 -1.85 25.67
C LEU A 236 2.15 -1.26 26.48
N GLU A 237 3.34 -1.18 25.88
CA GLU A 237 4.50 -0.53 26.54
C GLU A 237 4.28 0.98 26.74
N ALA A 238 3.60 1.64 25.80
CA ALA A 238 3.20 3.04 25.96
C ALA A 238 2.24 3.26 27.14
N LYS A 239 1.35 2.29 27.40
CA LYS A 239 0.42 2.25 28.55
C LYS A 239 1.06 1.79 29.86
N GLY A 240 2.35 1.40 29.84
CA GLY A 240 3.11 1.04 31.03
C GLY A 240 3.19 -0.47 31.32
N VAL A 241 2.75 -1.32 30.39
CA VAL A 241 2.92 -2.78 30.49
C VAL A 241 4.40 -3.12 30.30
N LYS A 242 4.96 -3.91 31.23
CA LYS A 242 6.37 -4.33 31.17
C LYS A 242 6.54 -5.50 30.20
N LEU A 243 7.07 -5.20 29.01
CA LEU A 243 7.40 -6.19 28.00
C LEU A 243 8.90 -6.51 27.97
N SER A 244 9.20 -7.76 27.65
CA SER A 244 10.57 -8.22 27.49
C SER A 244 11.21 -7.81 26.18
N ASN A 245 12.53 -7.93 26.11
CA ASN A 245 13.30 -7.62 24.88
C ASN A 245 13.02 -8.63 23.73
N ASN A 246 12.35 -9.76 24.00
CA ASN A 246 11.98 -10.73 22.96
C ASN A 246 10.72 -10.30 22.20
N ASN A 247 9.83 -9.55 22.85
CA ASN A 247 8.64 -8.96 22.23
C ASN A 247 9.00 -7.84 21.26
N VAL A 248 10.11 -7.19 21.55
CA VAL A 248 10.50 -5.91 21.00
C VAL A 248 12.02 -5.87 20.95
N LYS A 249 12.61 -5.82 19.76
CA LYS A 249 14.02 -5.39 19.66
C LYS A 249 14.11 -3.95 20.12
N LYS A 250 14.46 -3.75 21.39
CA LYS A 250 14.66 -2.42 21.97
C LYS A 250 15.80 -1.73 21.21
N GLY A 251 15.40 -0.80 20.36
CA GLY A 251 16.28 0.01 19.53
C GLY A 251 15.67 1.41 19.38
N LYS A 252 16.46 2.37 18.89
CA LYS A 252 16.01 3.77 18.75
C LYS A 252 14.69 3.89 17.98
N GLU A 253 14.50 3.10 16.92
CA GLU A 253 13.29 3.08 16.11
C GLU A 253 12.05 2.70 16.94
N PHE A 254 12.11 1.58 17.66
CA PHE A 254 11.01 1.16 18.52
C PHE A 254 10.75 2.14 19.67
N GLY A 255 11.81 2.65 20.30
CA GLY A 255 11.67 3.66 21.35
C GLY A 255 10.92 4.91 20.86
N GLY A 256 11.22 5.36 19.64
CA GLY A 256 10.49 6.45 18.99
C GLY A 256 9.01 6.11 18.73
N TYR A 257 8.69 4.87 18.38
CA TYR A 257 7.31 4.42 18.21
C TYR A 257 6.52 4.42 19.53
N VAL A 258 7.12 3.95 20.63
CA VAL A 258 6.48 3.97 21.95
C VAL A 258 6.23 5.39 22.43
N GLU A 259 7.17 6.31 22.20
CA GLU A 259 6.98 7.72 22.57
C GLU A 259 5.80 8.34 21.81
N ARG A 260 5.70 8.09 20.50
CA ARG A 260 4.57 8.54 19.67
C ARG A 260 3.25 7.94 20.16
N ALA A 261 3.20 6.63 20.40
CA ALA A 261 2.02 5.95 20.93
C ALA A 261 1.60 6.50 22.31
N ARG A 262 2.56 6.80 23.20
CA ARG A 262 2.29 7.39 24.51
C ARG A 262 1.64 8.77 24.38
N LYS A 263 2.14 9.62 23.48
CA LYS A 263 1.54 10.93 23.18
C LYS A 263 0.11 10.79 22.67
N LEU A 264 -0.16 9.80 21.82
CA LEU A 264 -1.51 9.51 21.32
C LEU A 264 -2.46 9.07 22.44
N LEU A 265 -2.02 8.15 23.30
CA LEU A 265 -2.83 7.68 24.44
C LEU A 265 -3.13 8.83 25.42
N GLN A 266 -2.13 9.64 25.77
CA GLN A 266 -2.34 10.81 26.64
C GLN A 266 -3.36 11.81 26.07
N TRP A 267 -3.44 11.92 24.75
CA TRP A 267 -4.34 12.85 24.10
C TRP A 267 -5.75 12.30 23.88
N ARG A 268 -5.87 11.04 23.44
CA ARG A 268 -7.10 10.43 22.93
C ARG A 268 -7.19 8.93 23.26
N GLU A 269 -6.93 8.51 24.51
CA GLU A 269 -7.05 7.09 24.90
C GLU A 269 -8.44 6.50 24.58
N ASP A 270 -9.49 7.33 24.65
CA ASP A 270 -10.90 6.97 24.45
C ASP A 270 -11.19 6.27 23.11
N ILE A 271 -10.44 6.62 22.05
CA ILE A 271 -10.64 6.04 20.73
C ILE A 271 -9.91 4.71 20.55
N PHE A 272 -9.04 4.28 21.47
CA PHE A 272 -8.29 3.05 21.31
C PHE A 272 -9.00 1.84 21.93
N LEU A 273 -8.95 0.72 21.22
CA LEU A 273 -9.24 -0.61 21.73
C LEU A 273 -7.91 -1.35 21.79
N LEU A 274 -7.34 -1.37 23.00
CA LEU A 274 -6.07 -2.06 23.28
C LEU A 274 -6.37 -3.50 23.71
N PRO A 275 -5.46 -4.45 23.43
CA PRO A 275 -5.61 -5.82 23.91
C PRO A 275 -5.70 -5.90 25.44
N VAL A 276 -6.59 -6.76 25.94
CA VAL A 276 -6.71 -7.13 27.36
C VAL A 276 -5.99 -8.44 27.67
N ASP A 277 -5.82 -9.26 26.65
CA ASP A 277 -5.05 -10.51 26.62
C ASP A 277 -4.28 -10.63 25.29
N VAL A 278 -3.25 -11.46 25.32
CA VAL A 278 -2.35 -11.73 24.20
C VAL A 278 -2.05 -13.22 24.15
N ALA A 279 -1.65 -13.72 22.98
CA ALA A 279 -1.18 -15.08 22.84
C ALA A 279 0.31 -15.13 22.55
N ILE A 280 0.98 -16.04 23.25
CA ILE A 280 2.41 -16.33 23.10
C ILE A 280 2.61 -17.75 22.58
N ASP A 281 3.79 -17.99 22.02
CA ASP A 281 4.29 -19.33 21.73
C ASP A 281 5.14 -19.79 22.91
N LYS A 282 4.63 -20.77 23.65
CA LYS A 282 5.33 -21.45 24.73
C LYS A 282 5.67 -22.85 24.28
N ASP A 283 6.93 -23.04 23.88
CA ASP A 283 7.49 -24.34 23.51
C ASP A 283 6.71 -25.05 22.37
N GLY A 284 6.19 -24.27 21.41
CA GLY A 284 5.40 -24.76 20.28
C GLY A 284 3.88 -24.71 20.49
N GLU A 285 3.42 -24.33 21.69
CA GLU A 285 2.00 -24.24 22.02
C GLU A 285 1.53 -22.79 22.16
N ARG A 286 0.34 -22.51 21.65
CA ARG A 286 -0.34 -21.22 21.87
C ARG A 286 -0.86 -21.16 23.31
N VAL A 287 -0.40 -20.17 24.07
CA VAL A 287 -0.89 -19.89 25.42
C VAL A 287 -1.45 -18.48 25.50
N GLU A 288 -2.69 -18.35 25.97
CA GLU A 288 -3.32 -17.05 26.25
C GLU A 288 -2.80 -16.48 27.58
N CYS A 289 -2.54 -15.18 27.62
CA CYS A 289 -1.99 -14.48 28.78
C CYS A 289 -2.68 -13.12 28.93
N SER A 290 -3.09 -12.77 30.16
CA SER A 290 -3.48 -11.38 30.44
C SER A 290 -2.30 -10.44 30.20
N VAL A 291 -2.57 -9.23 29.71
CA VAL A 291 -1.53 -8.20 29.50
C VAL A 291 -0.80 -7.81 30.79
N ASN A 292 -1.39 -8.06 31.95
CA ASN A 292 -0.78 -7.78 33.25
C ASN A 292 0.19 -8.88 33.72
N SER A 293 0.23 -10.03 33.03
CA SER A 293 0.97 -11.22 33.47
C SER A 293 1.64 -11.94 32.29
N ILE A 294 2.18 -11.18 31.33
CA ILE A 294 2.92 -11.73 30.19
C ILE A 294 4.29 -12.24 30.69
N PRO A 295 4.61 -13.53 30.52
CA PRO A 295 5.90 -14.04 30.95
C PRO A 295 7.03 -13.46 30.10
N GLN A 296 8.15 -13.11 30.74
CA GLN A 296 9.19 -12.29 30.11
C GLN A 296 10.00 -13.05 29.05
N ASP A 297 10.06 -14.37 29.08
CA ASP A 297 10.87 -15.11 28.12
C ASP A 297 10.19 -15.28 26.75
N TYR A 298 8.88 -15.05 26.67
CA TYR A 298 8.10 -15.33 25.48
C TYR A 298 7.70 -14.08 24.69
N ARG A 299 7.50 -14.28 23.39
CA ARG A 299 7.08 -13.25 22.44
C ARG A 299 5.59 -13.37 22.15
N ILE A 300 4.89 -12.24 22.19
CA ILE A 300 3.53 -12.05 21.70
C ILE A 300 3.53 -12.32 20.20
N LYS A 301 2.71 -13.29 19.80
CA LYS A 301 2.50 -13.64 18.40
C LYS A 301 1.08 -13.34 17.93
N ASP A 302 0.12 -13.10 18.83
CA ASP A 302 -1.25 -12.74 18.48
C ASP A 302 -1.90 -11.91 19.61
N VAL A 303 -3.01 -11.23 19.32
CA VAL A 303 -3.93 -10.83 20.38
C VAL A 303 -4.64 -12.07 20.93
N GLY A 304 -5.08 -12.00 22.18
CA GLY A 304 -5.77 -13.11 22.79
C GLY A 304 -7.22 -13.23 22.35
N LEU A 305 -7.86 -14.34 22.70
CA LEU A 305 -9.24 -14.63 22.28
C LEU A 305 -10.26 -13.73 22.96
N GLU A 306 -10.02 -13.33 24.22
CA GLU A 306 -10.90 -12.38 24.90
C GLU A 306 -10.90 -11.03 24.16
N THR A 307 -9.72 -10.56 23.75
CA THR A 307 -9.56 -9.37 22.92
C THR A 307 -10.26 -9.54 21.56
N ALA A 308 -10.14 -10.71 20.92
CA ALA A 308 -10.78 -10.99 19.64
C ALA A 308 -12.32 -10.94 19.74
N GLU A 309 -12.89 -11.51 20.81
CA GLU A 309 -14.33 -11.47 21.11
C GLU A 309 -14.82 -10.03 21.33
N ILE A 310 -14.07 -9.22 22.08
CA ILE A 310 -14.38 -7.79 22.29
C ILE A 310 -14.38 -7.04 20.94
N ILE A 311 -13.35 -7.25 20.12
CA ILE A 311 -13.26 -6.64 18.78
C ILE A 311 -14.44 -7.08 17.91
N ALA A 312 -14.78 -8.37 17.91
CA ALA A 312 -15.89 -8.91 17.14
C ALA A 312 -17.23 -8.28 17.53
N SER A 313 -17.47 -8.07 18.83
CA SER A 313 -18.66 -7.39 19.34
C SER A 313 -18.76 -5.94 18.85
N GLU A 314 -17.67 -5.18 18.88
CA GLU A 314 -17.62 -3.81 18.38
C GLU A 314 -17.83 -3.75 16.85
N VAL A 315 -17.22 -4.67 16.11
CA VAL A 315 -17.37 -4.84 14.66
C VAL A 315 -18.83 -5.05 14.24
N LEU A 316 -19.60 -5.83 15.00
CA LEU A 316 -21.01 -6.09 14.71
C LEU A 316 -21.91 -4.87 14.92
N ARG A 317 -21.45 -3.87 15.69
CA ARG A 317 -22.18 -2.61 15.96
C ARG A 317 -21.74 -1.46 15.07
N ALA A 318 -20.67 -1.63 14.31
CA ALA A 318 -20.09 -0.59 13.46
C ALA A 318 -21.01 -0.23 12.29
N GLY A 319 -21.00 1.04 11.88
CA GLY A 319 -21.57 1.48 10.61
C GLY A 319 -20.57 1.31 9.45
N SER A 320 -19.27 1.34 9.75
CA SER A 320 -18.20 1.10 8.79
C SER A 320 -16.96 0.53 9.44
N ILE A 321 -16.29 -0.38 8.75
CA ILE A 321 -15.10 -1.07 9.23
C ILE A 321 -14.02 -0.96 8.17
N ILE A 322 -12.85 -0.46 8.57
CA ILE A 322 -11.66 -0.40 7.74
C ILE A 322 -10.59 -1.27 8.40
N ALA A 323 -10.21 -2.38 7.77
CA ALA A 323 -9.23 -3.31 8.34
C ALA A 323 -7.96 -3.38 7.48
N ASN A 324 -6.80 -3.32 8.13
CA ASN A 324 -5.53 -3.55 7.49
C ASN A 324 -4.51 -4.25 8.40
N GLY A 325 -4.03 -5.39 7.92
CA GLY A 325 -3.03 -6.21 8.58
C GLY A 325 -3.62 -7.17 9.62
N PRO A 326 -3.02 -8.35 9.78
CA PRO A 326 -3.48 -9.35 10.74
C PRO A 326 -3.22 -8.91 12.19
N LEU A 327 -3.99 -9.46 13.12
CA LEU A 327 -3.84 -9.21 14.56
C LEU A 327 -2.69 -10.02 15.19
N GLY A 328 -2.19 -11.03 14.48
CA GLY A 328 -1.05 -11.87 14.88
C GLY A 328 -0.16 -12.29 13.71
N VAL A 329 0.72 -13.26 13.96
CA VAL A 329 1.60 -13.91 12.98
C VAL A 329 0.76 -14.85 12.12
N PHE A 330 0.19 -14.30 11.04
CA PHE A 330 -0.80 -14.96 10.18
C PHE A 330 -0.28 -16.24 9.49
N GLU A 331 1.03 -16.32 9.30
CA GLU A 331 1.70 -17.44 8.67
C GLU A 331 1.68 -18.71 9.54
N GLU A 332 1.51 -18.54 10.86
CA GLU A 332 1.39 -19.62 11.83
C GLU A 332 -0.09 -19.84 12.18
N GLU A 333 -0.64 -21.02 11.87
CA GLU A 333 -2.09 -21.30 11.98
C GLU A 333 -2.64 -21.02 13.39
N ALA A 334 -1.89 -21.40 14.43
CA ALA A 334 -2.25 -21.13 15.82
C ALA A 334 -2.37 -19.63 16.12
N PHE A 335 -1.58 -18.78 15.46
CA PHE A 335 -1.52 -17.32 15.68
C PHE A 335 -2.25 -16.50 14.61
N ALA A 336 -2.92 -17.17 13.68
CA ALA A 336 -3.92 -16.57 12.80
C ALA A 336 -5.32 -16.53 13.43
N ARG A 337 -5.52 -17.21 14.56
CA ARG A 337 -6.83 -17.49 15.16
C ARG A 337 -7.66 -16.24 15.44
N SER A 338 -7.10 -15.23 16.11
CA SER A 338 -7.81 -13.98 16.41
C SER A 338 -8.22 -13.22 15.13
N THR A 339 -7.34 -13.25 14.12
CA THR A 339 -7.57 -12.60 12.83
C THR A 339 -8.75 -13.27 12.13
N MET A 340 -8.78 -14.60 12.13
CA MET A 340 -9.89 -15.36 11.55
C MET A 340 -11.21 -15.10 12.27
N GLU A 341 -11.19 -15.02 13.60
CA GLU A 341 -12.36 -14.73 14.41
C GLU A 341 -12.96 -13.35 14.12
N VAL A 342 -12.12 -12.32 14.12
CA VAL A 342 -12.54 -10.96 13.80
C VAL A 342 -13.03 -10.86 12.35
N LEU A 343 -12.38 -11.51 11.38
CA LEU A 343 -12.85 -11.51 9.99
C LEU A 343 -14.20 -12.24 9.81
N LYS A 344 -14.47 -13.29 10.58
CA LYS A 344 -15.80 -13.92 10.60
C LYS A 344 -16.87 -12.96 11.11
N ALA A 345 -16.56 -12.12 12.11
CA ALA A 345 -17.47 -11.09 12.59
C ALA A 345 -17.68 -9.98 11.54
N VAL A 346 -16.60 -9.55 10.88
CA VAL A 346 -16.66 -8.58 9.77
C VAL A 346 -17.57 -9.08 8.66
N ALA A 347 -17.45 -10.35 8.25
CA ALA A 347 -18.28 -10.95 7.21
C ALA A 347 -19.77 -11.10 7.59
N LYS A 348 -20.09 -11.08 8.89
CA LYS A 348 -21.47 -11.10 9.40
C LYS A 348 -22.04 -9.70 9.65
N SER A 349 -21.21 -8.66 9.59
CA SER A 349 -21.61 -7.28 9.87
C SER A 349 -22.41 -6.70 8.69
N ASN A 350 -23.36 -5.81 9.00
CA ASN A 350 -24.09 -5.02 8.00
C ASN A 350 -23.36 -3.70 7.65
N ALA A 351 -22.15 -3.51 8.20
CA ALA A 351 -21.33 -2.33 7.97
C ALA A 351 -20.80 -2.27 6.52
N ILE A 352 -20.45 -1.07 6.07
CA ILE A 352 -19.56 -0.94 4.91
C ILE A 352 -18.17 -1.42 5.33
N THR A 353 -17.63 -2.42 4.64
CA THR A 353 -16.36 -3.06 5.00
C THR A 353 -15.31 -2.83 3.93
N ILE A 354 -14.20 -2.21 4.31
CA ILE A 354 -13.04 -1.99 3.44
C ILE A 354 -11.87 -2.76 4.03
N ILE A 355 -11.44 -3.81 3.33
CA ILE A 355 -10.37 -4.69 3.77
C ILE A 355 -9.15 -4.51 2.88
N SER A 356 -8.00 -4.26 3.49
CA SER A 356 -6.78 -3.93 2.77
C SER A 356 -5.58 -4.75 3.23
N GLY A 357 -4.77 -5.17 2.26
CA GLY A 357 -3.52 -5.89 2.48
C GLY A 357 -3.63 -7.40 2.24
N GLY A 358 -2.60 -7.96 1.60
CA GLY A 358 -2.60 -9.33 1.09
C GLY A 358 -2.94 -10.41 2.12
N HIS A 359 -2.45 -10.30 3.36
CA HIS A 359 -2.76 -11.29 4.41
C HIS A 359 -4.25 -11.34 4.76
N LEU A 360 -4.92 -10.18 4.89
CA LEU A 360 -6.35 -10.15 5.19
C LEU A 360 -7.17 -10.64 4.00
N THR A 361 -6.81 -10.27 2.77
CA THR A 361 -7.47 -10.77 1.56
C THR A 361 -7.33 -12.30 1.44
N THR A 362 -6.14 -12.84 1.71
CA THR A 362 -5.92 -14.30 1.75
C THR A 362 -6.71 -14.96 2.87
N ALA A 363 -6.83 -14.33 4.04
CA ALA A 363 -7.64 -14.84 5.14
C ALA A 363 -9.13 -14.90 4.77
N LEU A 364 -9.68 -13.86 4.13
CA LEU A 364 -11.06 -13.87 3.62
C LEU A 364 -11.32 -15.01 2.62
N ARG A 365 -10.36 -15.27 1.73
CA ARG A 365 -10.42 -16.39 0.78
C ARG A 365 -10.42 -17.75 1.47
N LYS A 366 -9.51 -17.95 2.44
CA LYS A 366 -9.46 -19.17 3.26
C LYS A 366 -10.77 -19.42 4.02
N LEU A 367 -11.42 -18.34 4.46
CA LEU A 367 -12.71 -18.40 5.13
C LEU A 367 -13.91 -18.56 4.18
N GLY A 368 -13.71 -18.37 2.87
CA GLY A 368 -14.80 -18.41 1.88
C GLY A 368 -15.80 -17.26 2.03
N VAL A 369 -15.34 -16.08 2.49
CA VAL A 369 -16.21 -14.91 2.77
C VAL A 369 -15.75 -13.62 2.07
N GLU A 370 -14.93 -13.73 1.03
CA GLU A 370 -14.50 -12.57 0.24
C GLU A 370 -15.69 -11.84 -0.43
N ASP A 371 -16.77 -12.57 -0.76
CA ASP A 371 -18.02 -12.00 -1.30
C ASP A 371 -18.87 -11.26 -0.25
N LYS A 372 -18.55 -11.41 1.04
CA LYS A 372 -19.28 -10.78 2.15
C LYS A 372 -18.74 -9.42 2.55
N VAL A 373 -17.62 -9.00 1.97
CA VAL A 373 -17.03 -7.68 2.26
C VAL A 373 -17.33 -6.70 1.12
N THR A 374 -17.50 -5.42 1.45
CA THR A 374 -17.88 -4.40 0.46
C THR A 374 -16.77 -4.12 -0.53
N TYR A 375 -15.52 -4.05 -0.06
CA TYR A 375 -14.37 -3.79 -0.92
C TYR A 375 -13.07 -4.40 -0.38
N THR A 376 -12.31 -5.03 -1.27
CA THR A 376 -10.95 -5.51 -1.00
C THR A 376 -9.94 -4.76 -1.86
N SER A 377 -8.83 -4.36 -1.23
CA SER A 377 -7.73 -3.65 -1.90
C SER A 377 -6.39 -4.27 -1.56
N THR A 378 -5.52 -4.37 -2.57
CA THR A 378 -4.12 -4.80 -2.39
C THR A 378 -3.21 -3.63 -1.98
N ALA A 379 -3.69 -2.40 -2.10
CA ALA A 379 -2.93 -1.18 -1.83
C ALA A 379 -2.92 -0.78 -0.36
N GLY A 380 -2.24 -1.60 0.44
CA GLY A 380 -2.13 -1.52 1.90
C GLY A 380 -2.10 -0.09 2.50
N GLY A 381 -0.92 0.55 2.52
CA GLY A 381 -0.74 1.83 3.21
C GLY A 381 -1.39 3.03 2.51
N ALA A 382 -1.36 3.05 1.17
CA ALA A 382 -1.91 4.17 0.39
C ALA A 382 -3.41 4.36 0.64
N LEU A 383 -4.18 3.26 0.60
CA LEU A 383 -5.60 3.27 0.88
C LEU A 383 -5.90 3.82 2.28
N LEU A 384 -5.15 3.38 3.29
CA LEU A 384 -5.35 3.84 4.67
C LEU A 384 -5.08 5.32 4.86
N HIS A 385 -4.02 5.86 4.24
CA HIS A 385 -3.74 7.30 4.32
C HIS A 385 -4.89 8.11 3.71
N LEU A 386 -5.42 7.67 2.57
CA LEU A 386 -6.54 8.35 1.93
C LEU A 386 -7.80 8.30 2.78
N LEU A 387 -8.15 7.12 3.31
CA LEU A 387 -9.32 6.92 4.18
C LEU A 387 -9.18 7.68 5.51
N ALA A 388 -7.95 7.89 5.98
CA ALA A 388 -7.65 8.74 7.13
C ALA A 388 -7.76 10.24 6.83
N GLY A 389 -8.09 10.63 5.60
CA GLY A 389 -8.28 12.03 5.18
C GLY A 389 -7.02 12.71 4.66
N LYS A 390 -5.90 11.99 4.48
CA LYS A 390 -4.70 12.53 3.84
C LYS A 390 -4.91 12.58 2.33
N ARG A 391 -4.55 13.69 1.69
CA ARG A 391 -4.49 13.76 0.23
C ARG A 391 -3.27 12.99 -0.26
N LEU A 392 -3.46 12.13 -1.27
CA LEU A 392 -2.38 11.29 -1.79
C LEU A 392 -1.62 12.04 -2.89
N PRO A 393 -0.27 12.08 -2.86
CA PRO A 393 0.53 12.73 -3.89
C PRO A 393 0.22 12.27 -5.32
N ILE A 394 -0.05 10.98 -5.56
CA ILE A 394 -0.46 10.50 -6.90
C ILE A 394 -1.80 11.10 -7.35
N VAL A 395 -2.76 11.30 -6.44
CA VAL A 395 -4.06 11.88 -6.79
C VAL A 395 -3.88 13.34 -7.21
N GLU A 396 -3.09 14.10 -6.45
CA GLU A 396 -2.73 15.48 -6.80
C GLU A 396 -2.00 15.55 -8.14
N ALA A 397 -1.04 14.65 -8.35
CA ALA A 397 -0.30 14.52 -9.60
C ALA A 397 -1.22 14.26 -10.79
N LEU A 398 -2.20 13.36 -10.66
CA LEU A 398 -3.18 13.07 -11.72
C LEU A 398 -4.13 14.24 -12.00
N GLU A 399 -4.54 14.99 -10.97
CA GLU A 399 -5.33 16.22 -11.15
C GLU A 399 -4.55 17.30 -11.91
N ILE A 400 -3.25 17.45 -11.63
CA ILE A 400 -2.36 18.35 -12.39
C ILE A 400 -2.19 17.84 -13.83
N GLY A 401 -1.94 16.56 -14.01
CA GLY A 401 -1.74 15.95 -15.33
C GLY A 401 -2.99 16.02 -16.21
N LYS A 402 -4.19 15.99 -15.61
CA LYS A 402 -5.45 16.26 -16.32
C LYS A 402 -5.48 17.67 -16.92
N ILE A 403 -5.10 18.69 -16.15
CA ILE A 403 -5.04 20.08 -16.62
C ILE A 403 -4.05 20.19 -17.81
N ASN A 404 -2.93 19.48 -17.75
CA ASN A 404 -1.96 19.44 -18.84
C ASN A 404 -2.53 18.80 -20.11
N ALA A 405 -3.29 17.71 -19.97
CA ALA A 405 -3.95 17.04 -21.10
C ALA A 405 -5.02 17.93 -21.77
N GLU A 406 -5.81 18.65 -20.97
CA GLU A 406 -6.83 19.60 -21.44
C GLU A 406 -6.18 20.75 -22.22
N LYS A 407 -5.06 21.31 -21.73
CA LYS A 407 -4.29 22.35 -22.45
C LYS A 407 -3.79 21.89 -23.82
N LEU A 408 -3.43 20.61 -23.93
CA LEU A 408 -2.92 20.00 -25.17
C LEU A 408 -4.02 19.41 -26.06
N LYS A 409 -5.30 19.51 -25.65
CA LYS A 409 -6.46 18.97 -26.37
C LYS A 409 -6.30 17.48 -26.74
N LEU A 410 -5.75 16.70 -25.81
CA LEU A 410 -5.51 15.26 -25.98
C LEU A 410 -6.71 14.40 -25.60
N THR A 411 -7.72 14.98 -24.95
CA THR A 411 -8.97 14.30 -24.59
C THR A 411 -9.84 14.09 -25.84
N LYS A 412 -10.44 12.91 -25.96
CA LYS A 412 -11.37 12.56 -27.06
C LYS A 412 -12.64 13.41 -27.08
#